data_AF-A0A2M6Y537-F1
#
_entry.id   AF-A0A2M6Y537-F1
#
_cell.length_a   1.000
_cell.length_b   1.000
_cell.length_c   1.000
_cell.angle_alpha   90.00
_cell.angle_beta   90.00
_cell.angle_gamma   90.00
#
_symmetry.space_group_name_H-M   'P 1'
#
loop_
_entity.id
_entity.type
_entity.pdbx_description
1 polymer ?
#
loop_
_entity_poly.entity_id
_entity_poly.type
_entity_poly.pdbx_seq_one_letter_code
_entity_poly.pdbx_strand_id
1 'polypeptide(L)'
;MAFSARQAFIGLITNNERAASAQAGEKAAQNLRGDIDILTKKMNALLDLILRGQITQDEYTQKKRSFIEEKKEYEMKLAAFARQGANRFEPVLELYREAVHVGELAESGKAEENREKLAV
;
A
#
# COMPACT_ATOMS: atom_id res chain seq x y z
N MET A 1 -21.38 -0.47 -30.57
CA MET A 1 -20.47 -1.61 -30.35
C MET A 1 -19.13 -1.18 -29.74
N ALA A 2 -18.41 -0.20 -30.30
CA ALA A 2 -17.08 0.23 -29.83
C ALA A 2 -17.02 0.77 -28.37
N PHE A 3 -18.05 1.49 -27.91
CA PHE A 3 -18.16 2.02 -26.54
C PHE A 3 -18.17 0.92 -25.47
N SER A 4 -18.94 -0.15 -25.68
CA SER A 4 -19.05 -1.28 -24.74
C SER A 4 -17.74 -2.06 -24.61
N ALA A 5 -16.96 -2.17 -25.68
CA ALA A 5 -15.67 -2.85 -25.67
C ALA A 5 -14.58 -2.05 -24.93
N ARG A 6 -14.56 -0.72 -25.10
CA ARG A 6 -13.64 0.19 -24.38
C ARG A 6 -13.92 0.20 -22.88
N GLN A 7 -15.18 0.27 -22.46
CA GLN A 7 -15.55 0.21 -21.04
C GLN A 7 -15.23 -1.16 -20.38
N ALA A 8 -15.44 -2.26 -21.11
CA ALA A 8 -15.06 -3.59 -20.62
C ALA A 8 -13.54 -3.73 -20.44
N PHE A 9 -12.75 -3.15 -21.35
CA PHE A 9 -11.30 -3.14 -21.26
C PHE A 9 -10.79 -2.32 -20.05
N ILE A 10 -11.43 -1.19 -19.74
CA ILE A 10 -11.13 -0.38 -18.55
C ILE A 10 -11.41 -1.16 -17.28
N GLY A 11 -12.57 -1.82 -17.21
CA GLY A 11 -12.93 -2.68 -16.09
C GLY A 11 -11.89 -3.79 -15.86
N LEU A 12 -11.41 -4.41 -16.94
CA LEU A 12 -10.41 -5.47 -16.89
C LEU A 12 -9.06 -4.98 -16.35
N ILE A 13 -8.52 -3.89 -16.90
CA ILE A 13 -7.24 -3.32 -16.43
C ILE A 13 -7.33 -2.90 -14.97
N THR A 14 -8.42 -2.21 -14.61
CA THR A 14 -8.62 -1.69 -13.25
C THR A 14 -8.67 -2.81 -12.21
N ASN A 15 -9.35 -3.92 -12.54
CA ASN A 15 -9.43 -5.06 -11.63
C ASN A 15 -8.10 -5.79 -11.51
N ASN A 16 -7.34 -5.91 -12.60
CA ASN A 16 -6.05 -6.57 -12.59
C ASN A 16 -5.00 -5.77 -11.79
N GLU A 17 -4.94 -4.46 -11.98
CA GLU A 17 -4.06 -3.56 -11.21
C GLU A 17 -4.41 -3.54 -9.72
N ARG A 18 -5.72 -3.49 -9.38
CA ARG A 18 -6.15 -3.59 -7.98
C ARG A 18 -5.78 -4.93 -7.35
N ALA A 19 -5.95 -6.03 -8.07
CA ALA A 19 -5.59 -7.35 -7.57
C ALA A 19 -4.07 -7.50 -7.37
N ALA A 20 -3.26 -7.06 -8.34
CA ALA A 20 -1.80 -7.10 -8.25
C ALA A 20 -1.26 -6.23 -7.10
N SER A 21 -1.82 -5.02 -6.93
CA SER A 21 -1.44 -4.16 -5.81
C SER A 21 -1.89 -4.70 -4.46
N ALA A 22 -3.10 -5.25 -4.37
CA ALA A 22 -3.58 -5.88 -3.14
C ALA A 22 -2.69 -7.07 -2.75
N GLN A 23 -2.28 -7.89 -3.72
CA GLN A 23 -1.37 -9.00 -3.50
C GLN A 23 0.03 -8.52 -3.06
N ALA A 24 0.58 -7.49 -3.69
CA ALA A 24 1.88 -6.93 -3.31
C ALA A 24 1.84 -6.31 -1.90
N GLY A 25 0.76 -5.58 -1.58
CA GLY A 25 0.53 -5.02 -0.25
C GLY A 25 0.38 -6.08 0.83
N GLU A 26 -0.39 -7.14 0.55
CA GLU A 26 -0.56 -8.27 1.46
C GLU A 26 0.77 -9.01 1.70
N LYS A 27 1.56 -9.25 0.65
CA LYS A 27 2.89 -9.86 0.78
C LYS A 27 3.83 -9.00 1.64
N ALA A 28 3.84 -7.68 1.44
CA ALA A 28 4.62 -6.77 2.26
C ALA A 28 4.14 -6.76 3.72
N ALA A 29 2.84 -6.79 3.96
CA ALA A 29 2.25 -6.87 5.30
C ALA A 29 2.58 -8.20 5.99
N GLN A 30 2.57 -9.32 5.27
CA GLN A 30 2.96 -10.63 5.79
C GLN A 30 4.44 -10.66 6.20
N ASN A 31 5.33 -10.08 5.39
CA ASN A 31 6.74 -9.97 5.76
C ASN A 31 6.92 -9.17 7.05
N LEU A 32 6.29 -8.00 7.17
CA LEU A 32 6.34 -7.18 8.39
C LEU A 32 5.80 -7.91 9.62
N ARG A 33 4.73 -8.71 9.47
CA ARG A 33 4.22 -9.56 10.55
C ARG A 33 5.23 -10.63 10.96
N GLY A 34 5.93 -11.22 9.99
CA GLY A 34 7.03 -12.16 10.24
C GLY A 34 8.19 -11.51 10.99
N ASP A 35 8.58 -10.30 10.60
CA ASP A 35 9.64 -9.53 11.28
C ASP A 35 9.26 -9.22 12.74
N ILE A 36 8.00 -8.85 13.00
CA ILE A 36 7.48 -8.66 14.37
C ILE A 36 7.55 -9.95 15.20
N ASP A 37 7.24 -11.11 14.61
CA ASP A 37 7.33 -12.40 15.32
C ASP A 37 8.79 -12.77 15.65
N ILE A 38 9.72 -12.57 14.70
CA ILE A 38 11.16 -12.75 14.92
C ILE A 38 11.63 -11.83 16.05
N LEU A 39 11.20 -10.57 16.04
CA LEU A 39 11.58 -9.59 17.05
C LEU A 39 11.02 -9.94 18.43
N THR A 40 9.79 -10.48 18.48
CA THR A 40 9.19 -11.02 19.71
C THR A 40 9.99 -12.20 20.26
N LYS A 41 10.43 -13.13 19.39
CA LYS A 41 11.32 -14.23 19.79
C LYS A 41 12.66 -13.73 20.34
N LYS A 42 13.25 -12.72 19.70
CA LYS A 42 14.49 -12.07 20.20
C LYS A 42 14.29 -11.41 21.56
N MET A 43 13.15 -10.77 21.80
CA MET A 43 12.81 -10.20 23.11
C MET A 43 12.67 -11.27 24.21
N ASN A 44 12.06 -12.41 23.89
CA ASN A 44 11.97 -13.53 24.83
C ASN A 44 13.36 -14.11 25.14
N ALA A 45 14.21 -14.30 24.12
CA ALA A 45 15.58 -14.75 24.32
C ALA A 45 16.39 -13.75 25.16
N LEU A 46 16.21 -12.44 24.96
CA LEU A 46 16.84 -11.40 25.78
C LEU A 46 16.40 -11.50 27.25
N LEU A 47 15.14 -11.85 27.50
CA LEU A 47 14.60 -12.08 28.85
C LEU A 47 15.25 -13.31 29.50
N ASP A 48 15.45 -14.39 28.76
CA ASP A 48 16.17 -15.56 29.25
C ASP A 48 17.64 -15.26 29.58
N LEU A 49 18.31 -14.43 28.77
CA LEU A 49 19.71 -14.04 28.99
C LEU A 49 19.89 -13.28 30.32
N ILE A 50 18.99 -12.33 30.63
CA ILE A 50 19.07 -11.59 31.90
C ILE A 50 18.73 -12.48 33.10
N LEU A 51 17.75 -13.40 32.95
CA LEU A 51 17.42 -14.36 34.01
C LEU A 51 18.58 -15.32 34.31
N ARG A 52 19.37 -15.66 33.30
CA ARG A 52 20.60 -16.46 33.44
C ARG A 52 21.81 -15.66 33.94
N GLY A 53 21.66 -14.34 34.14
CA GLY A 53 22.75 -13.45 34.53
C GLY A 53 23.84 -13.27 33.47
N GLN A 54 23.54 -13.58 32.20
CA GLN A 54 24.51 -13.51 31.09
C GLN A 54 24.67 -12.09 30.53
N ILE A 55 23.77 -11.18 30.89
CA ILE A 55 23.81 -9.76 30.54
C ILE A 55 23.48 -8.92 31.76
N THR A 56 23.95 -7.69 31.75
CA THR A 56 23.64 -6.70 32.79
C THR A 56 22.25 -6.09 32.60
N GLN A 57 21.72 -5.47 33.66
CA GLN A 57 20.43 -4.80 33.62
C GLN A 57 20.41 -3.58 32.69
N ASP A 58 21.54 -2.88 32.57
CA ASP A 58 21.70 -1.75 31.65
C ASP A 58 21.66 -2.22 30.18
N GLU A 59 22.39 -3.29 29.86
CA GLU A 59 22.36 -3.90 28.52
C GLU A 59 20.97 -4.40 28.14
N TYR A 60 20.26 -5.03 29.09
CA TYR A 60 18.87 -5.44 28.89
C TYR A 60 17.96 -4.25 28.60
N THR A 61 18.08 -3.17 29.38
CA THR A 61 17.24 -1.98 29.22
C THR A 61 17.46 -1.29 27.88
N GLN A 62 18.72 -1.16 27.45
CA GLN A 62 19.07 -0.58 26.16
C GLN A 62 18.55 -1.42 24.99
N LYS A 63 18.79 -2.74 25.00
CA LYS A 63 18.31 -3.65 23.95
C LYS A 63 16.78 -3.73 23.89
N LYS A 64 16.11 -3.76 25.05
CA LYS A 64 14.65 -3.74 25.13
C LYS A 64 14.07 -2.48 24.50
N ARG A 65 14.67 -1.30 24.75
CA ARG A 65 14.22 -0.04 24.14
C ARG A 65 14.32 -0.11 22.61
N SER A 66 15.47 -0.55 22.09
CA SER A 66 15.68 -0.68 20.65
C SER A 66 14.66 -1.61 19.99
N PHE A 67 14.37 -2.78 20.60
CA PHE A 67 13.36 -3.69 20.09
C PHE A 67 11.94 -3.08 20.13
N ILE A 68 11.58 -2.34 21.17
CA ILE A 68 10.27 -1.66 21.23
C ILE A 68 10.13 -0.60 20.14
N GLU A 69 11.18 0.18 19.88
CA GLU A 69 11.20 1.19 18.83
C GLU A 69 11.04 0.55 17.44
N GLU A 70 11.80 -0.50 17.16
CA GLU A 70 11.72 -1.24 15.89
C GLU A 70 10.34 -1.89 15.69
N LYS A 71 9.76 -2.49 16.74
CA LYS A 71 8.39 -3.03 16.71
C LYS A 71 7.38 -1.95 16.34
N LYS A 72 7.47 -0.78 16.98
CA LYS A 72 6.57 0.35 16.73
C LYS A 72 6.69 0.85 15.29
N GLU A 73 7.90 0.88 14.74
CA GLU A 73 8.12 1.26 13.35
C GLU A 73 7.42 0.29 12.38
N TYR A 74 7.52 -1.02 12.61
CA TYR A 74 6.83 -2.03 11.79
C TYR A 74 5.30 -1.95 11.91
N GLU A 75 4.77 -1.71 13.11
CA GLU A 75 3.34 -1.48 13.32
C GLU A 75 2.84 -0.22 12.59
N MET A 76 3.62 0.86 12.61
CA MET A 76 3.30 2.08 11.85
C MET A 76 3.31 1.84 10.33
N LYS A 77 4.29 1.08 9.82
CA LYS A 77 4.34 0.68 8.40
C LYS A 77 3.13 -0.16 8.01
N LEU A 78 2.72 -1.12 8.85
CA LEU A 78 1.50 -1.90 8.64
C LEU A 78 0.24 -1.02 8.58
N ALA A 79 0.10 -0.07 9.50
CA ALA A 79 -1.01 0.88 9.50
C ALA A 79 -1.00 1.78 8.25
N ALA A 80 0.17 2.16 7.74
CA ALA A 80 0.32 2.92 6.51
C ALA A 80 -0.12 2.12 5.28
N PHE A 81 0.24 0.82 5.19
CA PHE A 81 -0.23 -0.05 4.10
C PHE A 81 -1.74 -0.20 4.08
N ALA A 82 -2.38 -0.35 5.24
CA ALA A 82 -3.83 -0.42 5.34
C ALA A 82 -4.53 0.87 4.85
N ARG A 83 -3.89 2.04 5.06
CA ARG A 83 -4.43 3.34 4.64
C ARG A 83 -4.16 3.67 3.16
N GLN A 84 -2.93 3.47 2.67
CA GLN A 84 -2.55 3.85 1.30
C GLN A 84 -2.94 2.81 0.25
N GLY A 85 -3.06 1.52 0.62
CA GLY A 85 -3.40 0.46 -0.32
C GLY A 85 -4.78 0.62 -0.97
N ALA A 86 -5.73 1.27 -0.29
CA ALA A 86 -7.11 1.41 -0.76
C ALA A 86 -7.26 2.32 -2.00
N ASN A 87 -6.49 3.42 -2.09
CA ASN A 87 -6.76 4.48 -3.07
C ASN A 87 -5.57 4.85 -3.96
N ARG A 88 -4.49 4.05 -3.97
CA ARG A 88 -3.24 4.39 -4.67
C ARG A 88 -3.41 4.69 -6.17
N PHE A 89 -4.37 4.05 -6.82
CA PHE A 89 -4.56 4.14 -8.27
C PHE A 89 -5.72 5.04 -8.69
N GLU A 90 -6.51 5.57 -7.75
CA GLU A 90 -7.68 6.39 -8.09
C GLU A 90 -7.32 7.60 -8.98
N PRO A 91 -6.20 8.33 -8.75
CA PRO A 91 -5.84 9.45 -9.62
C PRO A 91 -5.52 9.06 -11.07
N VAL A 92 -4.89 7.89 -11.28
CA VAL A 92 -4.56 7.39 -12.62
C VAL A 92 -5.81 6.87 -13.33
N LEU A 93 -6.73 6.27 -12.56
CA LEU A 93 -8.01 5.82 -13.07
C LEU A 93 -8.91 7.00 -13.46
N GLU A 94 -8.90 8.09 -12.69
CA GLU A 94 -9.58 9.34 -13.03
C GLU A 94 -9.03 9.93 -14.33
N LEU A 95 -7.71 10.08 -14.44
CA LEU A 95 -7.07 10.57 -15.67
C LEU A 95 -7.43 9.73 -16.89
N TYR A 96 -7.44 8.40 -16.76
CA TYR A 96 -7.78 7.52 -17.88
C TYR A 96 -9.28 7.63 -18.25
N ARG A 97 -10.17 7.70 -17.26
CA ARG A 97 -11.61 7.92 -17.49
C ARG A 97 -11.87 9.25 -18.21
N GLU A 98 -11.17 10.30 -17.80
CA GLU A 98 -11.22 11.60 -18.45
C GLU A 98 -10.74 11.52 -19.90
N ALA A 99 -9.59 10.88 -20.16
CA ALA A 99 -9.06 10.72 -21.52
C ALA A 99 -10.04 9.97 -22.44
N VAL A 100 -10.70 8.92 -21.93
CA VAL A 100 -11.72 8.16 -22.68
C VAL A 100 -12.94 9.03 -22.97
N HIS A 101 -13.43 9.77 -21.97
CA HIS A 101 -14.58 10.66 -22.13
C HIS A 101 -14.32 11.79 -23.13
N VAL A 102 -13.13 12.40 -23.08
CA VAL A 102 -12.70 13.42 -24.05
C VAL A 102 -12.65 12.86 -25.46
N GLY A 103 -12.11 11.65 -25.63
CA GLY A 103 -12.08 10.96 -26.92
C GLY A 103 -13.48 10.69 -27.50
N GLU A 104 -14.43 10.29 -26.66
CA GLU A 104 -15.83 10.07 -27.06
C GLU A 104 -16.53 11.37 -27.48
N LEU A 105 -16.32 12.45 -26.75
CA LEU A 105 -16.88 13.77 -27.08
C LEU A 105 -16.29 14.30 -28.40
N ALA A 106 -15.01 14.02 -28.68
CA ALA A 106 -14.39 14.34 -29.97
C ALA A 106 -14.97 13.49 -31.13
N GLU A 107 -15.13 12.18 -30.95
CA GLU A 107 -15.76 11.28 -31.94
C GLU A 107 -17.22 11.67 -32.22
N SER A 108 -17.95 12.18 -31.22
CA SER A 108 -19.37 12.58 -31.34
C SER A 108 -19.60 13.99 -31.90
N GLY A 109 -18.55 14.74 -32.24
CA GLY A 109 -18.65 16.09 -32.80
C GLY A 109 -18.96 17.19 -31.77
N LYS A 110 -18.93 16.87 -30.46
CA LYS A 110 -19.15 17.80 -29.35
C LYS A 110 -17.84 18.27 -28.71
N ALA A 111 -16.81 18.46 -29.53
CA ALA A 111 -15.46 18.79 -29.06
C ALA A 111 -15.39 20.12 -28.28
N GLU A 112 -16.30 21.06 -28.53
CA GLU A 112 -16.37 22.33 -27.81
C GLU A 112 -16.73 22.16 -26.32
N GLU A 113 -17.52 21.14 -25.95
CA GLU A 113 -17.84 20.83 -24.53
C GLU A 113 -16.60 20.35 -23.73
N ASN A 114 -15.53 19.91 -24.42
CA ASN A 114 -14.27 19.50 -23.78
C ASN A 114 -13.31 20.67 -23.51
N ARG A 115 -13.40 21.77 -24.27
CA ARG A 115 -12.44 22.88 -24.18
C ARG A 115 -12.43 23.56 -22.82
N GLU A 116 -13.59 23.65 -22.17
CA GLU A 116 -13.72 24.22 -20.82
C GLU A 116 -13.05 23.36 -19.73
N LYS A 117 -12.91 22.05 -19.94
CA LYS A 117 -12.27 21.14 -18.97
C LYS A 117 -10.75 21.07 -19.09
N LEU A 118 -10.21 21.40 -20.27
CA LEU A 118 -8.77 21.42 -20.54
C LEU A 118 -8.13 22.80 -20.31
N ALA A 119 -8.94 23.83 -20.12
CA ALA A 119 -8.50 25.16 -19.74
C ALA A 119 -8.15 25.20 -18.25
N VAL A 120 -6.94 24.75 -17.92
CA VAL A 120 -6.29 24.97 -16.61
C VAL A 120 -5.47 26.25 -16.67
#